data_AF-A0A397VKL7-F1
#
_entry.id   AF-A0A397VKL7-F1
#
_cell.length_a   1.000
_cell.length_b   1.000
_cell.length_c   1.000
_cell.angle_alpha   90.00
_cell.angle_beta   90.00
_cell.angle_gamma   90.00
#
_symmetry.space_group_name_H-M   'P 1'
#
loop_
_entity.id
_entity.type
_entity.pdbx_description
1 polymer ?
#
loop_
_entity_poly.entity_id
_entity_poly.type
_entity_poly.pdbx_seq_one_letter_code
_entity_poly.pdbx_strand_id
1 'polypeptide(L)'
;MQEYIKEISRSGITTQQVNLPNGRTWEEKVLSTCRHISFDLVNHKTQLPYYYDLGALIEARAWGKSAKELIKQSKPQRAQDILAIAQRTYQLYTARGPSHLFIAELIMLYVLQRLLKADFLLLKAEAHATAQNKIKEILILTDFAGAQS
;
A
#
# COMPACT_ATOMS: atom_id res chain seq x y z
N MET A 1 -14.83 6.54 7.92
CA MET A 1 -13.67 7.40 7.62
C MET A 1 -12.83 7.66 8.88
N GLN A 2 -13.39 8.23 9.95
CA GLN A 2 -12.64 8.55 11.19
C GLN A 2 -11.74 7.41 11.74
N GLU A 3 -12.22 6.16 11.75
CA GLU A 3 -11.41 5.02 12.19
C GLU A 3 -10.17 4.73 11.32
N TYR A 4 -10.25 5.01 10.01
CA TYR A 4 -9.13 4.83 9.09
C TYR A 4 -8.07 5.91 9.29
N ILE A 5 -8.48 7.16 9.59
CA ILE A 5 -7.55 8.22 10.00
C ILE A 5 -6.85 7.80 11.29
N LYS A 6 -7.61 7.35 12.30
CA LYS A 6 -7.04 6.87 13.57
C LYS A 6 -6.02 5.75 13.34
N GLU A 7 -6.37 4.77 12.50
CA GLU A 7 -5.51 3.64 12.18
C GLU A 7 -4.22 4.08 11.47
N ILE A 8 -4.31 4.97 10.48
CA ILE A 8 -3.12 5.52 9.81
C ILE A 8 -2.26 6.29 10.79
N SER A 9 -2.88 7.00 11.74
CA SER A 9 -2.19 7.80 12.74
C SER A 9 -1.56 6.96 13.85
N ARG A 10 -1.92 5.67 13.99
CA ARG A 10 -1.25 4.77 14.94
C ARG A 10 0.25 4.65 14.64
N SER A 11 1.00 4.52 15.71
CA SER A 11 2.41 4.16 15.71
C SER A 11 2.55 2.71 16.17
N GLY A 12 3.21 1.90 15.35
CA GLY A 12 3.61 0.55 15.69
C GLY A 12 4.93 0.25 15.00
N ILE A 13 5.72 -0.62 15.60
CA ILE A 13 6.95 -1.13 14.99
C ILE A 13 6.62 -2.51 14.43
N THR A 14 6.98 -2.72 13.17
CA THR A 14 7.03 -4.04 12.58
C THR A 14 8.42 -4.26 11.99
N THR A 15 8.90 -5.50 12.08
CA THR A 15 10.14 -5.95 11.47
C THR A 15 9.88 -6.66 10.14
N GLN A 16 8.61 -6.82 9.73
CA GLN A 16 8.28 -7.41 8.44
C GLN A 16 8.73 -6.50 7.30
N GLN A 17 9.53 -7.09 6.42
CA GLN A 17 9.94 -6.46 5.18
C GLN A 17 8.90 -6.70 4.10
N VAL A 18 8.80 -5.73 3.17
CA VAL A 18 8.01 -5.91 1.95
C VAL A 18 8.62 -7.05 1.13
N ASN A 19 7.79 -7.99 0.70
CA ASN A 19 8.26 -9.15 -0.05
C ASN A 19 8.74 -8.73 -1.44
N LEU A 20 9.78 -9.39 -1.95
CA LEU A 20 10.16 -9.25 -3.35
C LEU A 20 9.26 -10.12 -4.23
N PRO A 21 8.63 -9.57 -5.27
CA PRO A 21 7.84 -10.36 -6.21
C PRO A 21 8.67 -11.45 -6.89
N ASN A 22 8.15 -12.67 -6.93
CA ASN A 22 8.78 -13.81 -7.58
C ASN A 22 8.74 -13.67 -9.12
N GLY A 23 9.86 -13.90 -9.80
CA GLY A 23 9.95 -13.86 -11.27
C GLY A 23 11.24 -13.19 -11.76
N ARG A 24 11.69 -13.55 -12.96
CA ARG A 24 12.89 -12.96 -13.60
C ARG A 24 12.53 -11.72 -14.41
N THR A 25 11.40 -11.76 -15.11
CA THR A 25 10.88 -10.61 -15.89
C THR A 25 9.86 -9.81 -15.10
N TRP A 26 9.58 -8.59 -15.56
CA TRP A 26 8.55 -7.75 -14.96
C TRP A 26 7.16 -8.38 -15.09
N GLU A 27 6.87 -8.97 -16.25
CA GLU A 27 5.63 -9.68 -16.56
C GLU A 27 5.43 -10.90 -15.65
N GLU A 28 6.48 -11.70 -15.45
CA GLU A 28 6.45 -12.84 -14.53
C GLU A 28 6.15 -12.41 -13.09
N LYS A 29 6.75 -11.30 -12.65
CA LYS A 29 6.51 -10.73 -11.32
C LYS A 29 5.06 -10.32 -11.14
N VAL A 30 4.48 -9.60 -12.12
CA VAL A 30 3.07 -9.20 -12.06
C VAL A 30 2.16 -10.44 -12.03
N LEU A 31 2.37 -11.41 -12.93
CA LEU A 31 1.56 -12.63 -12.97
C LEU A 31 1.68 -13.45 -11.67
N SER A 32 2.89 -13.58 -11.11
CA SER A 32 3.11 -14.27 -9.85
C SER A 32 2.38 -13.58 -8.70
N THR A 33 2.50 -12.26 -8.58
CA THR A 33 1.80 -11.50 -7.53
C THR A 33 0.28 -11.63 -7.67
N CYS A 34 -0.26 -11.57 -8.90
CA CYS A 34 -1.69 -11.78 -9.15
C CYS A 34 -2.19 -13.19 -8.75
N ARG A 35 -1.34 -14.23 -8.77
CA ARG A 35 -1.72 -15.58 -8.31
C ARG A 35 -1.93 -15.65 -6.80
N HIS A 36 -1.20 -14.87 -6.01
CA HIS A 36 -1.35 -14.82 -4.55
C HIS A 36 -2.56 -14.00 -4.10
N ILE A 37 -3.14 -13.19 -4.98
CA ILE A 37 -4.38 -12.46 -4.73
C ILE A 37 -5.56 -13.42 -4.88
N SER A 38 -6.18 -13.76 -3.74
CA SER A 38 -7.38 -14.60 -3.68
C SER A 38 -8.64 -13.78 -3.46
N PHE A 39 -9.69 -14.05 -4.23
CA PHE A 39 -10.94 -13.31 -4.08
C PHE A 39 -11.75 -13.73 -2.85
N ASP A 40 -11.59 -14.96 -2.41
CA ASP A 40 -12.27 -15.50 -1.23
C ASP A 40 -11.77 -14.86 0.07
N LEU A 41 -10.62 -14.17 -0.01
CA LEU A 41 -9.94 -13.51 1.09
C LEU A 41 -9.78 -12.00 0.87
N VAL A 42 -10.64 -11.37 0.04
CA VAL A 42 -10.58 -9.93 -0.28
C VAL A 42 -10.56 -9.05 0.95
N ASN A 43 -11.13 -9.47 2.08
CA ASN A 43 -11.14 -8.66 3.31
C ASN A 43 -10.00 -9.00 4.27
N HIS A 44 -9.12 -9.94 3.91
CA HIS A 44 -8.07 -10.38 4.79
C HIS A 44 -6.84 -9.47 4.66
N LYS A 45 -6.41 -8.87 5.77
CA LYS A 45 -5.25 -7.96 5.83
C LYS A 45 -3.95 -8.56 5.28
N THR A 46 -3.83 -9.89 5.29
CA THR A 46 -2.67 -10.59 4.68
C THR A 46 -2.53 -10.39 3.18
N GLN A 47 -3.55 -9.85 2.51
CA GLN A 47 -3.45 -9.52 1.09
C GLN A 47 -2.91 -8.11 0.81
N LEU A 48 -2.91 -7.21 1.79
CA LEU A 48 -2.39 -5.85 1.62
C LEU A 48 -0.97 -5.83 1.04
N PRO A 49 -0.01 -6.68 1.47
CA PRO A 49 1.32 -6.74 0.86
C PRO A 49 1.28 -7.06 -0.63
N TYR A 50 0.48 -8.04 -1.07
CA TYR A 50 0.40 -8.40 -2.49
C TYR A 50 -0.20 -7.27 -3.34
N TYR A 51 -1.19 -6.54 -2.82
CA TYR A 51 -1.74 -5.38 -3.51
C TYR A 51 -0.74 -4.21 -3.55
N TYR A 52 0.03 -4.01 -2.49
CA TYR A 52 1.11 -3.03 -2.48
C TYR A 52 2.18 -3.37 -3.52
N ASP A 53 2.66 -4.61 -3.53
CA ASP A 53 3.68 -5.10 -4.47
C ASP A 53 3.19 -4.99 -5.92
N LEU A 54 1.94 -5.38 -6.18
CA LEU A 54 1.33 -5.23 -7.49
C LEU A 54 1.28 -3.76 -7.88
N GLY A 55 0.85 -2.86 -6.99
CA GLY A 55 0.79 -1.43 -7.26
C GLY A 55 2.18 -0.86 -7.58
N ALA A 56 3.23 -1.27 -6.87
CA ALA A 56 4.60 -0.87 -7.14
C ALA A 56 5.10 -1.35 -8.52
N LEU A 57 4.80 -2.60 -8.90
CA LEU A 57 5.14 -3.13 -10.22
C LEU A 57 4.44 -2.36 -11.35
N ILE A 58 3.17 -2.00 -11.16
CA ILE A 58 2.39 -1.28 -12.16
C ILE A 58 2.81 0.20 -12.23
N GLU A 59 3.14 0.82 -11.09
CA GLU A 59 3.70 2.18 -11.01
C GLU A 59 5.04 2.28 -11.76
N ALA A 60 5.91 1.26 -11.68
CA ALA A 60 7.16 1.22 -12.43
C ALA A 60 6.97 1.29 -13.96
N ARG A 61 5.74 1.06 -14.45
CA ARG A 61 5.32 1.23 -15.85
C ARG A 61 4.29 2.35 -16.02
N ALA A 62 4.23 3.29 -15.08
CA ALA A 62 3.33 4.44 -15.04
C ALA A 62 1.85 4.09 -15.28
N TRP A 63 1.38 2.96 -14.75
CA TRP A 63 0.01 2.47 -14.95
C TRP A 63 -0.38 2.34 -16.43
N GLY A 64 0.60 2.00 -17.28
CA GLY A 64 0.46 1.89 -18.73
C GLY A 64 -0.50 0.78 -19.19
N LYS A 65 -0.86 0.82 -20.48
CA LYS A 65 -1.83 -0.10 -21.08
C LYS A 65 -1.39 -1.57 -20.98
N SER A 66 -0.11 -1.86 -21.27
CA SER A 66 0.45 -3.22 -21.19
C SER A 66 0.25 -3.85 -19.81
N ALA A 67 0.42 -3.05 -18.76
CA ALA A 67 0.28 -3.49 -17.39
C ALA A 67 -1.16 -3.81 -16.99
N LYS A 68 -2.11 -3.01 -17.47
CA LYS A 68 -3.53 -3.26 -17.27
C LYS A 68 -4.00 -4.50 -18.04
N GLU A 69 -3.53 -4.69 -19.27
CA GLU A 69 -3.86 -5.86 -20.08
C GLU A 69 -3.34 -7.15 -19.43
N LEU A 70 -2.15 -7.13 -18.84
CA LEU A 70 -1.58 -8.31 -18.18
C LEU A 70 -2.41 -8.78 -16.97
N ILE A 71 -2.89 -7.83 -16.15
CA ILE A 71 -3.82 -8.14 -15.05
C ILE A 71 -5.16 -8.64 -15.61
N LYS A 72 -5.65 -8.04 -16.69
CA LYS A 72 -6.91 -8.45 -17.34
C LYS A 72 -6.83 -9.87 -17.91
N GLN A 73 -5.70 -10.27 -18.47
CA GLN A 73 -5.46 -11.63 -18.93
C GLN A 73 -5.44 -12.62 -17.75
N SER A 74 -4.81 -12.26 -16.63
CA SER A 74 -4.71 -13.14 -15.46
C SER A 74 -6.00 -13.27 -14.67
N LYS A 75 -6.75 -12.18 -14.49
CA LYS A 75 -7.94 -12.09 -13.62
C LYS A 75 -9.06 -11.27 -14.30
N PRO A 76 -9.62 -11.74 -15.43
CA PRO A 76 -10.49 -10.93 -16.29
C PRO A 76 -11.73 -10.38 -15.60
N GLN A 77 -12.37 -11.18 -14.73
CA GLN A 77 -13.61 -10.81 -14.05
C GLN A 77 -13.44 -9.71 -12.99
N ARG A 78 -12.20 -9.46 -12.55
CA ARG A 78 -11.91 -8.63 -11.37
C ARG A 78 -10.72 -7.70 -11.57
N ALA A 79 -10.26 -7.55 -12.82
CA ALA A 79 -9.08 -6.77 -13.14
C ALA A 79 -9.21 -5.31 -12.68
N GLN A 80 -10.39 -4.71 -12.84
CA GLN A 80 -10.66 -3.34 -12.40
C GLN A 80 -10.57 -3.20 -10.88
N ASP A 81 -11.15 -4.14 -10.14
CA ASP A 81 -11.10 -4.18 -8.67
C ASP A 81 -9.65 -4.31 -8.20
N ILE A 82 -8.89 -5.25 -8.78
CA ILE A 82 -7.48 -5.45 -8.46
C ILE A 82 -6.68 -4.17 -8.72
N LEU A 83 -6.86 -3.56 -9.89
CA LEU A 83 -6.15 -2.33 -10.26
C LEU A 83 -6.46 -1.20 -9.28
N ALA A 84 -7.74 -1.00 -8.93
CA ALA A 84 -8.15 0.06 -8.02
C ALA A 84 -7.58 -0.15 -6.61
N ILE A 85 -7.66 -1.37 -6.09
CA ILE A 85 -7.11 -1.72 -4.77
C ILE A 85 -5.60 -1.57 -4.77
N ALA A 86 -4.90 -2.16 -5.75
CA ALA A 86 -3.45 -2.08 -5.85
C ALA A 86 -2.96 -0.63 -5.92
N GLN A 87 -3.63 0.21 -6.71
CA GLN A 87 -3.29 1.63 -6.82
C GLN A 87 -3.45 2.36 -5.50
N ARG A 88 -4.59 2.17 -4.83
CA ARG A 88 -4.90 2.88 -3.60
C ARG A 88 -4.04 2.39 -2.45
N THR A 89 -3.81 1.09 -2.33
CA THR A 89 -2.87 0.50 -1.36
C THR A 89 -1.47 1.05 -1.58
N TYR A 90 -0.94 0.98 -2.79
CA TYR A 90 0.39 1.52 -3.09
C TYR A 90 0.51 3.00 -2.73
N GLN A 91 -0.39 3.84 -3.23
CA GLN A 91 -0.35 5.28 -2.98
C GLN A 91 -0.46 5.64 -1.49
N LEU A 92 -1.28 4.90 -0.74
CA LEU A 92 -1.49 5.14 0.67
C LEU A 92 -0.25 4.77 1.50
N TYR A 93 0.30 3.58 1.28
CA TYR A 93 1.41 3.07 2.09
C TYR A 93 2.78 3.57 1.63
N THR A 94 2.92 4.01 0.38
CA THR A 94 4.08 4.83 -0.03
C THR A 94 4.05 6.19 0.65
N ALA A 95 2.88 6.81 0.84
CA ALA A 95 2.77 8.08 1.56
C ALA A 95 3.05 7.93 3.07
N ARG A 96 2.63 6.80 3.68
CA ARG A 96 2.79 6.55 5.12
C ARG A 96 4.14 5.95 5.53
N GLY A 97 4.70 5.08 4.68
CA GLY A 97 5.77 4.15 5.02
C GLY A 97 5.30 2.69 4.91
N PRO A 98 5.89 1.86 4.02
CA PRO A 98 5.40 0.50 3.72
C PRO A 98 5.38 -0.46 4.90
N SER A 99 6.20 -0.25 5.92
CA SER A 99 6.14 -1.03 7.18
C SER A 99 4.75 -0.98 7.81
N HIS A 100 3.97 0.09 7.62
CA HIS A 100 2.63 0.19 8.19
C HIS A 100 1.61 -0.79 7.57
N LEU A 101 1.94 -1.43 6.44
CA LEU A 101 1.11 -2.48 5.83
C LEU A 101 0.82 -3.62 6.80
N PHE A 102 1.81 -4.01 7.62
CA PHE A 102 1.75 -5.21 8.44
C PHE A 102 1.09 -4.99 9.81
N ILE A 103 0.93 -3.74 10.21
CA ILE A 103 0.24 -3.36 11.45
C ILE A 103 -1.17 -2.84 11.21
N ALA A 104 -1.58 -2.67 9.95
CA ALA A 104 -2.90 -2.19 9.61
C ALA A 104 -3.97 -3.26 9.90
N GLU A 105 -4.87 -2.97 10.83
CA GLU A 105 -5.95 -3.83 11.27
C GLU A 105 -7.28 -3.44 10.63
N LEU A 106 -7.54 -2.13 10.50
CA LEU A 106 -8.83 -1.60 10.06
C LEU A 106 -8.88 -1.21 8.57
N ILE A 107 -7.73 -1.20 7.88
CA ILE A 107 -7.68 -0.86 6.45
C ILE A 107 -8.08 -2.09 5.62
N MET A 108 -9.38 -2.20 5.33
CA MET A 108 -9.92 -3.29 4.53
C MET A 108 -9.88 -2.97 3.03
N LEU A 109 -9.49 -3.95 2.20
CA LEU A 109 -9.30 -3.76 0.76
C LEU A 109 -10.60 -3.37 0.05
N TYR A 110 -11.76 -3.92 0.46
CA TYR A 110 -13.05 -3.52 -0.12
C TYR A 110 -13.37 -2.04 0.12
N VAL A 111 -12.94 -1.47 1.26
CA VAL A 111 -13.12 -0.05 1.54
C VAL A 111 -12.18 0.76 0.67
N LEU A 112 -10.92 0.32 0.54
CA LEU A 112 -9.99 0.93 -0.41
C LEU A 112 -10.54 0.88 -1.83
N GLN A 113 -11.19 -0.19 -2.28
CA GLN A 113 -11.81 -0.25 -3.61
C GLN A 113 -12.94 0.77 -3.78
N ARG A 114 -13.83 0.89 -2.79
CA ARG A 114 -15.11 1.62 -2.91
C ARG A 114 -15.04 3.06 -2.43
N LEU A 115 -13.94 3.48 -1.81
CA LEU A 115 -13.78 4.84 -1.30
C LEU A 115 -14.02 5.89 -2.41
N LEU A 116 -14.68 7.00 -2.07
CA LEU A 116 -14.77 8.12 -3.00
C LEU A 116 -13.39 8.71 -3.21
N LYS A 117 -13.16 9.30 -4.39
CA LYS A 117 -11.87 9.92 -4.70
C LYS A 117 -11.49 11.00 -3.69
N ALA A 118 -12.45 11.84 -3.26
CA ALA A 118 -12.23 12.89 -2.27
C ALA A 118 -11.80 12.31 -0.91
N ASP A 119 -12.50 11.29 -0.42
CA ASP A 119 -12.15 10.60 0.82
C ASP A 119 -10.76 9.97 0.75
N PHE A 120 -10.40 9.43 -0.42
CA PHE A 120 -9.09 8.79 -0.61
C PHE A 120 -7.96 9.81 -0.58
N LEU A 121 -8.18 10.97 -1.20
CA LEU A 121 -7.22 12.06 -1.18
C LEU A 121 -7.03 12.60 0.25
N LEU A 122 -8.10 12.72 1.04
CA LEU A 122 -8.02 13.09 2.45
C LEU A 122 -7.19 12.07 3.24
N LEU A 123 -7.50 10.78 3.07
CA LEU A 123 -6.79 9.69 3.74
C LEU A 123 -5.29 9.67 3.41
N LYS A 124 -4.95 9.87 2.12
CA LYS A 124 -3.56 9.95 1.65
C LYS A 124 -2.83 11.17 2.21
N ALA A 125 -3.50 12.32 2.29
CA ALA A 125 -2.92 13.53 2.85
C ALA A 125 -2.59 13.35 4.34
N GLU A 126 -3.49 12.75 5.11
CA GLU A 126 -3.26 12.40 6.52
C GLU A 126 -2.06 11.46 6.65
N ALA A 127 -2.02 10.41 5.81
CA ALA A 127 -0.92 9.44 5.83
C ALA A 127 0.45 10.08 5.62
N HIS A 128 0.51 11.06 4.71
CA HIS A 128 1.71 11.85 4.46
C HIS A 128 2.06 12.77 5.63
N ALA A 129 1.09 13.51 6.17
CA ALA A 129 1.29 14.41 7.30
C ALA A 129 1.83 13.65 8.53
N THR A 130 1.26 12.49 8.83
CA THR A 130 1.73 11.68 9.96
C THR A 130 3.12 11.10 9.72
N ALA A 131 3.51 10.78 8.47
CA ALA A 131 4.88 10.37 8.16
C ALA A 131 5.88 11.52 8.39
N GLN A 132 5.55 12.72 7.93
CA GLN A 132 6.37 13.92 8.12
C GLN A 132 6.53 14.28 9.60
N ASN A 133 5.46 14.20 10.39
CA ASN A 133 5.51 14.50 11.82
C ASN A 133 6.43 13.52 12.57
N LYS A 134 6.37 12.21 12.27
CA LYS A 134 7.30 11.22 12.85
C LYS A 134 8.75 11.52 12.51
N ILE A 135 9.05 11.92 11.27
CA ILE A 135 10.41 12.30 10.87
C ILE A 135 10.88 13.50 11.68
N LYS A 136 10.05 14.53 11.83
CA LYS A 136 10.36 15.72 12.63
C LYS A 136 10.62 15.37 14.10
N GLU A 137 9.80 14.52 14.71
CA GLU A 137 10.00 14.06 16.09
C GLU A 137 11.35 13.37 16.27
N ILE A 138 11.73 12.48 15.34
CA ILE A 138 13.03 11.80 15.37
C ILE A 138 14.17 12.82 15.23
N LEU A 139 14.07 13.75 14.28
CA LEU A 139 15.10 14.77 14.05
C LEU A 139 15.31 15.64 15.29
N ILE A 140 14.23 16.07 15.95
CA ILE A 140 14.30 16.82 17.21
C ILE A 140 15.05 16.01 18.26
N LEU A 141 14.71 14.73 18.46
CA LEU A 141 15.37 13.86 19.43
C LEU A 141 16.86 13.64 19.11
N THR A 142 17.24 13.51 17.84
CA THR A 142 18.64 13.35 17.43
C THR A 142 19.44 14.64 17.58
N ASP A 143 18.84 15.80 17.30
CA ASP A 143 19.49 17.10 17.48
C ASP A 143 19.74 17.40 18.97
N PHE A 144 18.82 17.01 19.86
CA PHE A 144 19.03 17.08 21.31
C PHE A 144 20.16 16.16 21.79
N ALA A 145 20.29 14.95 21.23
CA ALA A 145 21.36 14.02 21.59
C ALA A 145 22.75 14.51 21.14
N GLY A 146 22.83 15.23 20.00
CA GLY A 146 24.07 15.84 19.51
C GLY A 146 24.48 17.13 20.22
N ALA A 147 23.53 17.83 20.87
CA ALA A 147 23.80 19.05 21.63
C ALA A 147 24.24 18.80 23.08
N GLN A 148 24.23 17.54 23.55
CA GLN A 148 24.66 17.13 24.89
C GLN A 148 26.08 16.54 24.93
N SER A 149 26.84 16.60 23.83
CA SER A 149 28.23 16.10 23.72
C SER A 149 29.27 17.22 23.67
#